data_AF-E1ZZ15-F1
#
_entry.id   AF-E1ZZ15-F1
#
_cell.length_a   1.000
_cell.length_b   1.000
_cell.length_c   1.000
_cell.angle_alpha   90.00
_cell.angle_beta   90.00
_cell.angle_gamma   90.00
#
_symmetry.space_group_name_H-M   'P 1'
#
loop_
_entity.id
_entity.type
_entity.pdbx_description
1 polymer ?
#
loop_
_entity_poly.entity_id
_entity_poly.type
_entity_poly.pdbx_seq_one_letter_code
_entity_poly.pdbx_strand_id
1 'polypeptide(L)'
;YFLPSGNLARFERWLERVGDYIRRLHSFPILIAENFNAWSRAWDSRATNARGETLGEWAAALGLVLLNRGRVSTCVRPQEKSIVDLTWA
;
A
#
# COMPACT_ATOMS: atom_id res chain seq x y z
N TYR A 1 -5.08 -5.26 7.62
CA TYR A 1 -5.31 -6.11 6.45
C TYR A 1 -6.51 -5.62 5.65
N PHE A 2 -6.38 -5.39 4.34
CA PHE A 2 -7.51 -5.03 3.47
C PHE A 2 -7.86 -6.17 2.51
N LEU A 3 -9.11 -6.64 2.50
CA LEU A 3 -9.53 -7.80 1.71
C LEU A 3 -9.30 -7.60 0.19
N PRO A 4 -8.87 -8.64 -0.55
CA PRO A 4 -8.74 -8.58 -2.01
C PRO A 4 -10.06 -8.17 -2.70
N SER A 5 -11.18 -8.68 -2.21
CA SER A 5 -12.53 -8.42 -2.73
C SER A 5 -13.18 -7.13 -2.23
N GLY A 6 -12.51 -6.35 -1.37
CA GLY A 6 -13.04 -5.06 -0.93
C GLY A 6 -13.26 -4.08 -2.10
N ASN A 7 -14.28 -3.24 -2.04
CA ASN A 7 -14.44 -2.21 -3.08
C ASN A 7 -13.39 -1.08 -2.90
N LEU A 8 -13.10 -0.36 -3.99
CA LEU A 8 -12.14 0.75 -4.00
C LEU A 8 -12.54 1.90 -3.06
N ALA A 9 -13.82 2.29 -3.02
CA ALA A 9 -14.29 3.36 -2.13
C ALA A 9 -14.07 3.06 -0.63
N ARG A 10 -14.15 1.79 -0.22
CA ARG A 10 -13.82 1.38 1.17
C ARG A 10 -12.32 1.46 1.42
N PHE A 11 -11.51 1.19 0.40
CA PHE A 11 -10.05 1.29 0.47
C PHE A 11 -9.63 2.76 0.63
N GLU A 12 -10.17 3.64 -0.21
CA GLU A 12 -9.98 5.10 -0.14
C GLU A 12 -10.35 5.66 1.23
N ARG A 13 -11.56 5.36 1.72
CA ARG A 13 -12.00 5.79 3.08
C ARG A 13 -11.13 5.24 4.21
N TRP A 14 -10.54 4.07 4.01
CA TRP A 14 -9.61 3.53 4.99
C TRP A 14 -8.27 4.28 4.96
N LEU A 15 -7.71 4.54 3.77
CA LEU A 15 -6.50 5.34 3.60
C LEU A 15 -6.67 6.77 4.13
N GLU A 16 -7.81 7.40 3.87
CA GLU A 16 -8.11 8.74 4.39
C GLU A 16 -8.03 8.78 5.91
N ARG A 17 -8.71 7.84 6.60
CA ARG A 17 -8.65 7.74 8.07
C ARG A 17 -7.24 7.50 8.59
N VAL A 18 -6.48 6.61 7.95
CA VAL A 18 -5.08 6.36 8.34
C VAL A 18 -4.24 7.62 8.12
N GLY A 19 -4.44 8.33 7.01
CA GLY A 19 -3.78 9.59 6.70
C GLY A 19 -4.05 10.67 7.74
N ASP A 20 -5.27 10.76 8.25
CA ASP A 20 -5.61 11.70 9.32
C ASP A 20 -4.86 11.39 10.62
N TYR A 21 -4.71 10.11 10.97
CA TYR A 21 -3.88 9.73 12.12
C TYR A 21 -2.40 10.08 11.91
N ILE A 22 -1.86 9.85 10.72
CA ILE A 22 -0.46 10.16 10.39
C ILE A 22 -0.20 11.67 10.51
N ARG A 23 -1.08 12.50 9.94
CA ARG A 23 -0.96 13.96 10.03
C ARG A 23 -0.99 14.46 11.48
N ARG A 24 -1.80 13.84 12.34
CA ARG A 24 -1.83 14.17 13.78
C ARG A 24 -0.55 13.77 14.51
N LEU A 25 0.15 12.75 14.02
CA LEU A 25 1.39 12.20 14.59
C LEU A 25 2.65 12.68 13.86
N HIS A 26 2.58 13.75 13.06
CA HIS A 26 3.66 14.22 12.17
C HIS A 26 5.03 14.43 12.83
N SER A 27 5.09 14.63 14.15
CA SER A 27 6.35 14.79 14.89
C SER A 27 7.00 13.47 15.31
N PHE A 28 6.37 12.33 15.05
CA PHE A 28 6.85 11.00 15.42
C PHE A 28 7.23 10.19 14.18
N PRO A 29 8.28 9.36 14.26
CA PRO A 29 8.54 8.36 13.23
C PRO A 29 7.36 7.39 13.13
N ILE A 30 6.86 7.16 11.92
CA ILE A 30 5.74 6.26 11.66
C ILE A 30 6.24 5.13 10.76
N LEU A 31 5.78 3.91 11.04
CA LEU A 31 5.99 2.75 10.18
C LEU A 31 4.63 2.11 9.90
N ILE A 32 4.34 1.90 8.63
CA ILE A 32 3.09 1.27 8.18
C ILE A 32 3.46 0.02 7.42
N ALA A 33 3.24 -1.14 8.02
CA ALA A 33 3.45 -2.44 7.40
C ALA A 33 2.09 -3.13 7.29
N GLU A 34 1.60 -3.32 6.07
CA GLU A 34 0.26 -3.84 5.87
C GLU A 34 0.12 -4.59 4.55
N ASN A 35 -0.82 -5.54 4.52
CA ASN A 35 -1.27 -6.14 3.27
C ASN A 35 -2.37 -5.27 2.64
N PHE A 36 -1.98 -4.51 1.62
CA PHE A 36 -2.86 -3.57 0.95
C PHE A 36 -3.68 -4.22 -0.17
N ASN A 37 -3.29 -5.41 -0.65
CA ASN A 37 -3.84 -6.03 -1.86
C ASN A 37 -3.92 -5.03 -3.02
N ALA A 38 -2.84 -4.27 -3.21
CA ALA A 38 -2.68 -3.23 -4.22
C ALA A 38 -1.46 -3.57 -5.11
N TRP A 39 -1.58 -3.35 -6.42
CA TRP A 39 -0.53 -3.67 -7.38
C TRP A 39 -0.05 -2.39 -8.05
N SER A 40 1.26 -2.15 -8.07
CA SER A 40 1.86 -1.05 -8.81
C SER A 40 3.22 -1.45 -9.34
N ARG A 41 3.52 -0.98 -10.56
CA ARG A 41 4.87 -1.08 -11.13
C ARG A 41 5.91 -0.36 -10.26
N ALA A 42 5.49 0.60 -9.43
CA ALA A 42 6.35 1.31 -8.48
C ALA A 42 6.97 0.39 -7.40
N TRP A 43 6.32 -0.73 -7.09
CA TRP A 43 6.85 -1.79 -6.23
C TRP A 43 6.99 -3.11 -6.99
N ASP A 44 7.42 -3.03 -8.26
CA ASP A 44 7.76 -4.16 -9.12
C ASP A 44 6.61 -5.18 -9.37
N SER A 45 5.35 -4.76 -9.22
CA SER A 45 4.22 -5.56 -9.72
C SER A 45 4.16 -5.55 -11.25
N ARG A 46 3.57 -6.59 -11.85
CA ARG A 46 3.42 -6.71 -13.32
C ARG A 46 2.56 -5.61 -13.95
N ALA A 47 1.60 -5.09 -13.19
CA ALA A 47 0.67 -4.05 -13.59
C ALA A 47 0.35 -3.12 -12.41
N THR A 48 -0.19 -1.96 -12.73
CA THR A 48 -0.78 -1.05 -11.74
C THR A 48 -2.31 -1.20 -11.79
N ASN A 49 -2.93 -1.46 -10.64
CA ASN A 49 -4.39 -1.48 -10.49
C ASN A 49 -4.87 -0.18 -9.80
N ALA A 50 -6.18 0.06 -9.79
CA ALA A 50 -6.74 1.28 -9.21
C ALA A 50 -6.30 1.50 -7.75
N ARG A 51 -6.26 0.44 -6.93
CA ARG A 51 -5.76 0.54 -5.55
C ARG A 51 -4.29 0.92 -5.48
N GLY A 52 -3.46 0.42 -6.40
CA GLY A 52 -2.04 0.74 -6.47
C GLY A 52 -1.80 2.20 -6.82
N GLU A 53 -2.60 2.74 -7.74
CA GLU A 53 -2.61 4.17 -8.07
C GLU A 53 -2.98 5.00 -6.83
N THR A 54 -4.15 4.73 -6.25
CA THR A 54 -4.65 5.43 -5.06
C THR A 54 -3.66 5.35 -3.89
N LEU A 55 -3.07 4.18 -3.64
CA LEU A 55 -2.10 4.00 -2.56
C LEU A 55 -0.81 4.79 -2.82
N GLY A 56 -0.34 4.82 -4.06
CA GLY A 56 0.84 5.58 -4.45
C GLY A 56 0.63 7.09 -4.28
N GLU A 57 -0.50 7.61 -4.76
CA GLU A 57 -0.89 9.02 -4.59
C GLU A 57 -1.03 9.39 -3.12
N TRP A 58 -1.71 8.54 -2.34
CA TRP A 58 -1.88 8.74 -0.90
C TRP A 58 -0.54 8.76 -0.14
N ALA A 59 0.36 7.83 -0.44
CA ALA A 59 1.67 7.77 0.19
C ALA A 59 2.51 9.01 -0.15
N ALA A 60 2.52 9.40 -1.43
CA ALA A 60 3.22 10.60 -1.89
C ALA A 60 2.67 11.87 -1.23
N ALA A 61 1.35 12.00 -1.10
CA ALA A 61 0.72 13.14 -0.44
C ALA A 61 1.05 13.26 1.05
N LEU A 62 1.43 12.16 1.70
CA LEU A 62 1.86 12.11 3.09
C LEU A 62 3.38 12.14 3.26
N GLY A 63 4.14 12.20 2.16
CA GLY A 63 5.60 12.17 2.19
C GLY A 63 6.19 10.82 2.62
N LEU A 64 5.42 9.73 2.52
CA LEU A 64 5.85 8.40 2.91
C LEU A 64 6.73 7.77 1.81
N VAL A 65 7.74 7.04 2.24
CA VAL A 65 8.71 6.36 1.38
C VAL A 65 8.51 4.85 1.47
N LEU A 66 8.48 4.19 0.30
CA LEU A 66 8.41 2.74 0.24
C LEU A 66 9.74 2.13 0.72
N LEU A 67 9.66 1.24 1.71
CA LEU A 67 10.83 0.55 2.26
C LEU A 67 11.09 -0.82 1.63
N ASN A 68 10.11 -1.40 0.93
CA ASN A 68 10.31 -2.65 0.20
C ASN A 68 11.44 -2.51 -0.82
N ARG A 69 12.32 -3.52 -0.86
CA ARG A 69 13.42 -3.60 -1.82
C ARG A 69 13.43 -4.95 -2.51
N GLY A 70 13.87 -4.94 -3.76
CA GLY A 70 13.93 -6.14 -4.57
C GLY A 70 12.56 -6.60 -5.08
N ARG A 71 12.57 -7.76 -5.75
CA ARG A 71 11.44 -8.24 -6.56
C ARG A 71 10.85 -9.56 -6.07
N VAL A 72 11.22 -9.96 -4.86
CA VAL A 72 10.72 -11.20 -4.27
C VAL A 72 9.25 -11.01 -3.94
N SER A 73 8.40 -11.92 -4.43
CA SER A 73 6.96 -11.87 -4.19
C SER A 73 6.66 -12.05 -2.70
N THR A 74 5.82 -11.18 -2.15
CA THR A 74 5.41 -11.23 -0.73
C THR A 74 4.24 -12.19 -0.51
N CYS A 75 3.45 -12.44 -1.56
CA CYS A 75 2.35 -13.40 -1.56
C CYS A 75 2.49 -14.36 -2.74
N VAL A 76 2.58 -15.67 -2.44
CA VAL A 76 2.71 -16.76 -3.42
C VAL A 76 1.55 -17.73 -3.26
N ARG A 77 0.81 -17.95 -4.35
CA ARG A 77 -0.26 -18.94 -4.49
C ARG A 77 0.08 -19.88 -5.66
N PRO A 78 -0.53 -21.07 -5.76
CA PRO A 78 -0.18 -22.02 -6.82
C PRO A 78 -0.29 -21.44 -8.24
N GLN A 79 -1.19 -20.48 -8.48
CA GLN A 79 -1.44 -19.85 -9.77
C GLN A 79 -0.87 -18.43 -9.90
N GLU A 80 -0.47 -17.78 -8.80
CA GLU A 80 -0.19 -16.34 -8.80
C GLU A 80 0.91 -15.95 -7.81
N LYS A 81 1.74 -14.99 -8.21
CA LYS A 81 2.76 -14.36 -7.38
C LYS A 81 2.57 -12.86 -7.41
N SER A 82 2.56 -12.22 -6.24
CA SER A 82 2.30 -10.78 -6.13
C SER A 82 3.13 -10.13 -5.01
N ILE A 83 3.29 -8.81 -5.12
CA ILE A 83 3.89 -7.94 -4.10
C ILE A 83 2.76 -7.05 -3.60
N VAL A 84 2.18 -7.41 -2.46
CA VAL A 84 0.98 -6.76 -1.89
C VAL A 84 1.15 -6.38 -0.42
N ASP A 85 2.15 -6.95 0.24
CA ASP A 85 2.56 -6.59 1.59
C ASP A 85 3.63 -5.52 1.48
N LEU A 86 3.27 -4.29 1.87
CA LEU A 86 4.11 -3.11 1.69
C LEU A 86 4.41 -2.48 3.03
N THR A 87 5.61 -1.92 3.14
CA THR A 87 6.10 -1.20 4.29
C THR A 87 6.47 0.22 3.88
N TRP A 88 5.90 1.21 4.58
CA TRP A 88 6.09 2.64 4.35
C TRP A 88 6.59 3.33 5.63
N ALA A 89 7.40 4.38 5.47
CA ALA A 89 7.85 5.25 6.57
C ALA A 89 7.92 6.71 6.16
#